data_AF-A0A8H8DDJ5-F1
#
_entry.id   AF-A0A8H8DDJ5-F1
#
_cell.length_a   1.000
_cell.length_b   1.000
_cell.length_c   1.000
_cell.angle_alpha   90.00
_cell.angle_beta   90.00
_cell.angle_gamma   90.00
#
_symmetry.space_group_name_H-M   'P 1'
#
loop_
_entity.id
_entity.type
_entity.pdbx_description
1 polymer ?
#
loop_
_entity_poly.entity_id
_entity_poly.type
_entity_poly.pdbx_seq_one_letter_code
_entity_poly.pdbx_strand_id
1 'polypeptide(L)'
;MSKFIPRSTFPSYNIPLSNFKGHHQKALSKVGHLAPQLDLILEVRDCRAPLATTNVLFDKLLSTKRKLILYSKKDLSVLKPDLLKKWHSSKNEEFMFIDCRHRGDCKRIINKMTQIYDNFENKPPLGLRAMIIGMPNVGKSTLVNTMRQVGLGRENRDSVSTKVRKVAKTGGQPGVTRSTSEIIRLSRDPDIMVYDTPGIFLPTVKSPETMLTLGLVGCIHDSYIDPVVLADYLLYLLNLQDGSGKFYADYMSHPTNDIYELMYNICKQRNTLKPDGSYDELGAATHWVNLWKQGKTKKYRALFDLEAIREEVNIREILNSERARVGLSKVHERIVDSFGDDGSSTTTHRKRSAKDREADMRNRLFKL
;
A
#
# COMPACT_ATOMS: atom_id res chain seq x y z
N MET A 1 8.40 24.79 -34.91
CA MET A 1 8.99 24.13 -33.73
C MET A 1 8.74 22.64 -33.86
N SER A 2 9.76 21.80 -33.68
CA SER A 2 9.58 20.34 -33.66
C SER A 2 8.60 19.97 -32.54
N LYS A 3 7.66 19.06 -32.83
CA LYS A 3 6.70 18.58 -31.85
C LYS A 3 7.47 17.77 -30.80
N PHE A 4 7.27 18.08 -29.51
CA PHE A 4 7.88 17.32 -28.42
C PHE A 4 7.42 15.86 -28.46
N ILE A 5 8.37 14.94 -28.22
CA ILE A 5 8.12 13.50 -28.21
C ILE A 5 8.50 12.96 -26.82
N PRO A 6 7.52 12.51 -26.01
CA PRO A 6 7.79 11.77 -24.79
C PRO A 6 8.67 10.55 -25.05
N ARG A 7 9.56 10.22 -24.11
CA ARG A 7 10.27 8.94 -24.13
C ARG A 7 9.27 7.79 -24.17
N SER A 8 9.53 6.76 -24.99
CA SER A 8 8.72 5.54 -25.05
C SER A 8 9.18 4.46 -24.07
N THR A 9 10.44 4.56 -23.61
CA THR A 9 11.08 3.66 -22.64
C THR A 9 11.82 4.46 -21.58
N PHE A 10 12.00 3.87 -20.41
CA PHE A 10 12.82 4.45 -19.34
C PHE A 10 14.22 3.81 -19.36
N PRO A 11 15.30 4.57 -19.09
CA PRO A 11 16.64 4.00 -19.03
C PRO A 11 16.75 2.90 -17.97
N SER A 12 17.56 1.88 -18.26
CA SER A 12 17.80 0.77 -17.35
C SER A 12 18.76 1.18 -16.24
N TYR A 13 18.30 1.13 -14.99
CA TYR A 13 19.13 1.34 -13.80
C TYR A 13 19.23 0.04 -12.99
N ASN A 14 20.38 -0.18 -12.35
CA ASN A 14 20.56 -1.30 -11.43
C ASN A 14 19.88 -1.00 -10.09
N ILE A 15 18.60 -1.36 -9.98
CA ILE A 15 17.77 -1.08 -8.79
C ILE A 15 17.58 -2.37 -7.99
N PRO A 16 17.84 -2.37 -6.67
CA PRO A 16 17.57 -3.53 -5.82
C PRO A 16 16.09 -3.93 -5.85
N LEU A 17 15.79 -5.20 -6.13
CA LEU A 17 14.41 -5.69 -6.27
C LEU A 17 13.82 -6.33 -5.00
N SER A 18 14.61 -6.46 -3.92
CA SER A 18 14.14 -7.00 -2.64
C SER A 18 14.16 -5.93 -1.56
N ASN A 19 13.06 -5.84 -0.80
CA ASN A 19 12.97 -5.03 0.43
C ASN A 19 12.28 -5.83 1.56
N PHE A 20 12.44 -7.16 1.55
CA PHE A 20 11.73 -8.04 2.48
C PHE A 20 12.53 -8.28 3.75
N LYS A 21 12.31 -7.41 4.72
CA LYS A 21 12.88 -7.49 6.08
C LYS A 21 12.18 -8.55 6.93
N GLY A 22 12.88 -9.08 7.94
CA GLY A 22 12.34 -10.12 8.83
C GLY A 22 11.04 -9.77 9.57
N HIS A 23 10.73 -8.48 9.75
CA HIS A 23 9.43 -8.05 10.30
C HIS A 23 8.25 -8.38 9.39
N HIS A 24 8.44 -8.40 8.06
CA HIS A 24 7.39 -8.80 7.11
C HIS A 24 7.09 -10.30 7.20
N GLN A 25 8.11 -11.14 7.43
CA GLN A 25 7.90 -12.57 7.67
C GLN A 25 7.10 -12.83 8.95
N LYS A 26 7.41 -12.11 10.05
CA LYS A 26 6.64 -12.18 11.29
C LYS A 26 5.18 -11.76 11.10
N ALA A 27 4.96 -10.68 10.34
CA ALA A 27 3.61 -10.23 10.02
C ALA A 27 2.86 -11.27 9.19
N LEU A 28 3.49 -11.88 8.18
CA LEU A 28 2.87 -12.90 7.34
C LEU A 28 2.53 -14.18 8.09
N SER A 29 3.42 -14.65 8.98
CA SER A 29 3.14 -15.76 9.91
C SER A 29 1.91 -15.43 10.78
N LYS A 30 1.82 -14.23 11.36
CA LYS A 30 0.64 -13.85 12.14
C LYS A 30 -0.66 -13.78 11.31
N VAL A 31 -0.59 -13.37 10.05
CA VAL A 31 -1.75 -13.46 9.14
C VAL A 31 -2.19 -14.92 9.01
N GLY A 32 -1.25 -15.86 8.86
CA GLY A 32 -1.56 -17.30 8.81
C GLY A 32 -2.25 -17.82 10.07
N HIS A 33 -1.75 -17.46 11.26
CA HIS A 33 -2.38 -17.86 12.54
C HIS A 33 -3.80 -17.32 12.71
N LEU A 34 -4.06 -16.11 12.22
CA LEU A 34 -5.37 -15.47 12.35
C LEU A 34 -6.34 -15.90 11.24
N ALA A 35 -5.85 -16.34 10.08
CA ALA A 35 -6.66 -16.65 8.91
C ALA A 35 -7.87 -17.57 9.21
N PRO A 36 -7.76 -18.66 9.99
CA PRO A 36 -8.91 -19.50 10.31
C PRO A 36 -10.06 -18.74 10.98
N GLN A 37 -9.76 -17.71 11.77
CA GLN A 37 -10.73 -16.91 12.55
C GLN A 37 -11.35 -15.75 11.77
N LEU A 38 -10.98 -15.55 10.50
CA LEU A 38 -11.45 -14.44 9.68
C LEU A 38 -12.60 -14.86 8.76
N ASP A 39 -13.58 -13.97 8.63
CA ASP A 39 -14.71 -14.10 7.72
C ASP A 39 -14.50 -13.29 6.44
N LEU A 40 -13.77 -12.16 6.54
CA LEU A 40 -13.59 -11.20 5.44
C LEU A 40 -12.17 -10.61 5.39
N ILE A 41 -11.62 -10.45 4.20
CA ILE A 41 -10.37 -9.75 3.94
C ILE A 41 -10.63 -8.41 3.26
N LEU A 42 -10.08 -7.33 3.81
CA LEU A 42 -10.07 -6.01 3.21
C LEU A 42 -8.66 -5.75 2.63
N GLU A 43 -8.48 -5.96 1.32
CA GLU A 43 -7.19 -5.74 0.65
C GLU A 43 -7.09 -4.30 0.16
N VAL A 44 -6.19 -3.51 0.76
CA VAL A 44 -6.01 -2.10 0.42
C VAL A 44 -4.89 -1.93 -0.61
N ARG A 45 -5.20 -1.28 -1.73
CA ARG A 45 -4.28 -0.93 -2.83
C ARG A 45 -4.24 0.58 -3.04
N ASP A 46 -3.18 1.13 -3.63
CA ASP A 46 -3.09 2.56 -3.96
C ASP A 46 -3.65 2.80 -5.37
N CYS A 47 -4.64 3.69 -5.53
CA CYS A 47 -5.24 4.00 -6.84
C CYS A 47 -4.23 4.53 -7.87
N ARG A 48 -3.10 5.10 -7.43
CA ARG A 48 -2.08 5.63 -8.35
C ARG A 48 -1.25 4.49 -8.94
N ALA A 49 -1.11 3.39 -8.22
CA ALA A 49 -0.35 2.21 -8.64
C ALA A 49 -1.13 0.92 -8.33
N PRO A 50 -2.29 0.72 -8.98
CA PRO A 50 -3.21 -0.37 -8.66
C PRO A 50 -2.63 -1.77 -8.88
N LEU A 51 -1.68 -1.93 -9.80
CA LEU A 51 -1.03 -3.20 -10.12
C LEU A 51 0.21 -3.41 -9.25
N ALA A 52 1.13 -2.44 -9.18
CA ALA A 52 2.33 -2.57 -8.35
C ALA A 52 2.02 -2.75 -6.87
N THR A 53 0.90 -2.21 -6.37
CA THR A 53 0.49 -2.38 -4.97
C THR A 53 -0.33 -3.63 -4.69
N THR A 54 -0.61 -4.47 -5.70
CA THR A 54 -1.20 -5.79 -5.51
C THR A 54 -0.19 -6.72 -4.85
N ASN A 55 -0.57 -7.35 -3.74
CA ASN A 55 0.31 -8.27 -3.04
C ASN A 55 -0.20 -9.71 -3.17
N VAL A 56 0.36 -10.43 -4.15
CA VAL A 56 0.00 -11.83 -4.45
C VAL A 56 0.42 -12.83 -3.37
N LEU A 57 1.23 -12.45 -2.36
CA LEU A 57 1.55 -13.34 -1.23
C LEU A 57 0.29 -13.80 -0.50
N PHE A 58 -0.71 -12.92 -0.41
CA PHE A 58 -1.93 -13.22 0.33
C PHE A 58 -2.84 -14.19 -0.40
N ASP A 59 -2.72 -14.32 -1.72
CA ASP A 59 -3.62 -15.14 -2.53
C ASP A 59 -3.53 -16.62 -2.17
N LYS A 60 -2.34 -17.12 -1.81
CA LYS A 60 -2.18 -18.52 -1.36
C LYS A 60 -2.65 -18.71 0.09
N LEU A 61 -2.31 -17.76 0.97
CA LEU A 61 -2.59 -17.86 2.42
C LEU A 61 -4.07 -17.65 2.76
N LEU A 62 -4.78 -16.85 1.96
CA LEU A 62 -6.17 -16.43 2.19
C LEU A 62 -7.07 -16.85 1.02
N SER A 63 -6.69 -17.93 0.30
CA SER A 63 -7.37 -18.39 -0.92
C SER A 63 -8.85 -18.71 -0.73
N THR A 64 -9.22 -19.20 0.46
CA THR A 64 -10.60 -19.60 0.80
C THR A 64 -11.43 -18.44 1.38
N LYS A 65 -10.82 -17.28 1.63
CA LYS A 65 -11.49 -16.18 2.33
C LYS A 65 -12.10 -15.20 1.34
N ARG A 66 -13.33 -14.74 1.64
CA ARG A 66 -13.97 -13.67 0.88
C ARG A 66 -13.10 -12.41 0.96
N LYS A 67 -12.92 -11.73 -0.17
CA LYS A 67 -12.07 -10.54 -0.29
C LYS A 67 -12.87 -9.36 -0.84
N LEU A 68 -12.73 -8.20 -0.21
CA LEU A 68 -13.17 -6.91 -0.71
C LEU A 68 -11.95 -6.03 -0.96
N ILE A 69 -11.75 -5.60 -2.21
CA ILE A 69 -10.58 -4.83 -2.62
C ILE A 69 -10.88 -3.34 -2.50
N LEU A 70 -10.03 -2.62 -1.79
CA LEU A 70 -10.18 -1.20 -1.49
C LEU A 70 -9.08 -0.41 -2.19
N TYR A 71 -9.42 0.27 -3.27
CA TYR A 71 -8.53 1.17 -3.98
C TYR A 71 -8.52 2.53 -3.28
N SER A 72 -7.52 2.72 -2.42
CA SER A 72 -7.31 3.92 -1.59
C SER A 72 -6.72 5.09 -2.37
N LYS A 73 -6.75 6.28 -1.77
CA LYS A 73 -6.22 7.54 -2.35
C LYS A 73 -6.84 7.85 -3.72
N LYS A 74 -8.13 7.57 -3.89
CA LYS A 74 -8.87 7.85 -5.14
C LYS A 74 -8.79 9.31 -5.55
N ASP A 75 -8.65 10.21 -4.57
CA ASP A 75 -8.50 11.65 -4.75
C ASP A 75 -7.17 12.04 -5.42
N LEU A 76 -6.14 11.18 -5.34
CA LEU A 76 -4.81 11.42 -5.90
C LEU A 76 -4.58 10.73 -7.25
N SER A 77 -5.56 9.98 -7.76
CA SER A 77 -5.41 9.19 -8.98
C SER A 77 -6.38 9.65 -10.07
N VAL A 78 -6.01 9.34 -11.32
CA VAL A 78 -6.86 9.49 -12.52
C VAL A 78 -7.32 8.13 -13.06
N LEU A 79 -7.19 7.05 -12.26
CA LEU A 79 -7.60 5.70 -12.63
C LEU A 79 -9.07 5.64 -13.06
N LYS A 80 -9.31 5.13 -14.28
CA LYS A 80 -10.65 4.95 -14.83
C LYS A 80 -11.34 3.74 -14.18
N PRO A 81 -12.56 3.88 -13.64
CA PRO A 81 -13.30 2.75 -13.06
C PRO A 81 -13.51 1.58 -14.02
N ASP A 82 -13.69 1.85 -15.31
CA ASP A 82 -13.93 0.80 -16.32
C ASP A 82 -12.71 -0.09 -16.55
N LEU A 83 -11.51 0.44 -16.34
CA LEU A 83 -10.29 -0.34 -16.38
C LEU A 83 -10.28 -1.38 -15.25
N LEU A 84 -10.63 -0.98 -14.02
CA LEU A 84 -10.77 -1.91 -12.90
C LEU A 84 -11.90 -2.90 -13.09
N LYS A 85 -13.04 -2.49 -13.66
CA LYS A 85 -14.14 -3.43 -13.97
C LYS A 85 -13.62 -4.55 -14.86
N LYS A 86 -12.94 -4.23 -15.97
CA LYS A 86 -12.32 -5.23 -16.85
C LYS A 86 -11.39 -6.17 -16.08
N TRP A 87 -10.58 -5.64 -15.15
CA TRP A 87 -9.63 -6.43 -14.38
C TRP A 87 -10.30 -7.41 -13.41
N HIS A 88 -11.33 -6.95 -12.70
CA HIS A 88 -12.01 -7.74 -11.67
C HIS A 88 -13.15 -8.61 -12.19
N SER A 89 -13.75 -8.29 -13.35
CA SER A 89 -14.80 -9.10 -13.97
C SER A 89 -14.38 -10.57 -14.14
N SER A 90 -13.12 -10.82 -14.47
CA SER A 90 -12.60 -12.19 -14.66
C SER A 90 -12.50 -13.02 -13.39
N LYS A 91 -12.44 -12.39 -12.21
CA LYS A 91 -12.25 -13.07 -10.91
C LYS A 91 -13.46 -12.97 -9.98
N ASN A 92 -14.54 -12.31 -10.42
CA ASN A 92 -15.69 -11.97 -9.60
C ASN A 92 -15.29 -11.31 -8.26
N GLU A 93 -14.22 -10.50 -8.28
CA GLU A 93 -13.71 -9.79 -7.11
C GLU A 93 -14.49 -8.48 -6.92
N GLU A 94 -15.03 -8.27 -5.71
CA GLU A 94 -15.67 -7.01 -5.37
C GLU A 94 -14.61 -5.95 -5.05
N PHE A 95 -14.79 -4.72 -5.58
CA PHE A 95 -13.88 -3.62 -5.32
C PHE A 95 -14.59 -2.28 -5.08
N MET A 96 -13.92 -1.38 -4.36
CA MET A 96 -14.41 -0.02 -4.08
C MET A 96 -13.27 1.00 -4.18
N PHE A 97 -13.56 2.15 -4.80
CA PHE A 97 -12.70 3.33 -4.73
C PHE A 97 -13.00 4.13 -3.46
N ILE A 98 -11.95 4.42 -2.69
CA ILE A 98 -12.08 5.09 -1.39
C ILE A 98 -11.00 6.15 -1.18
N ASP A 99 -11.36 7.20 -0.43
CA ASP A 99 -10.39 7.98 0.35
C ASP A 99 -10.50 7.55 1.81
N CYS A 100 -9.43 6.98 2.36
CA CYS A 100 -9.38 6.48 3.74
C CYS A 100 -9.60 7.58 4.79
N ARG A 101 -9.52 8.86 4.43
CA ARG A 101 -9.82 10.02 5.29
C ARG A 101 -11.29 10.44 5.19
N HIS A 102 -11.96 10.08 4.10
CA HIS A 102 -13.33 10.49 3.82
C HIS A 102 -14.33 9.64 4.61
N ARG A 103 -15.02 10.26 5.57
CA ARG A 103 -15.97 9.59 6.46
C ARG A 103 -17.10 8.89 5.72
N GLY A 104 -17.59 9.48 4.62
CA GLY A 104 -18.65 8.89 3.79
C GLY A 104 -18.21 7.60 3.10
N ASP A 105 -16.96 7.50 2.65
CA ASP A 105 -16.43 6.29 2.05
C ASP A 105 -16.25 5.20 3.12
N CYS A 106 -15.71 5.56 4.29
CA CYS A 106 -15.58 4.63 5.42
C CYS A 106 -16.95 4.10 5.89
N LYS A 107 -17.98 4.95 5.91
CA LYS A 107 -19.36 4.52 6.21
C LYS A 107 -19.88 3.52 5.17
N ARG A 108 -19.63 3.76 3.88
CA ARG A 108 -20.00 2.82 2.81
C ARG A 108 -19.32 1.47 2.98
N ILE A 109 -18.06 1.43 3.41
CA ILE A 109 -17.35 0.18 3.70
C ILE A 109 -18.02 -0.56 4.86
N ILE A 110 -18.30 0.12 5.98
CA ILE A 110 -18.97 -0.50 7.14
C ILE A 110 -20.36 -1.04 6.75
N ASN A 111 -21.14 -0.28 5.98
CA ASN A 111 -22.42 -0.73 5.47
C ASN A 111 -22.27 -1.96 4.58
N LYS A 112 -21.24 -2.01 3.71
CA LYS A 112 -20.96 -3.17 2.87
C LYS A 112 -20.56 -4.39 3.71
N MET A 113 -19.77 -4.21 4.76
CA MET A 113 -19.43 -5.28 5.71
C MET A 113 -20.67 -5.80 6.44
N THR A 114 -21.60 -4.92 6.79
CA THR A 114 -22.90 -5.27 7.40
C THR A 114 -23.74 -6.10 6.44
N GLN A 115 -23.87 -5.66 5.18
CA GLN A 115 -24.55 -6.44 4.13
C GLN A 115 -23.89 -7.81 3.90
N ILE A 116 -22.56 -7.88 3.94
CA ILE A 116 -21.84 -9.16 3.85
C ILE A 116 -22.19 -10.05 5.03
N TYR A 117 -22.20 -9.52 6.25
CA TYR A 117 -22.61 -10.24 7.46
C TYR A 117 -24.05 -10.79 7.35
N ASP A 118 -24.98 -9.95 6.89
CA ASP A 118 -26.39 -10.33 6.78
C ASP A 118 -26.66 -11.40 5.73
N ASN A 119 -25.82 -11.48 4.70
CA ASN A 119 -25.92 -12.46 3.63
C ASN A 119 -25.21 -13.79 3.93
N PHE A 120 -24.60 -13.97 5.11
CA PHE A 120 -24.14 -15.30 5.52
C PHE A 120 -25.33 -16.19 5.81
N GLU A 121 -25.37 -17.38 5.18
CA GLU A 121 -26.37 -18.41 5.48
C GLU A 121 -26.34 -18.78 6.97
N ASN A 122 -25.15 -19.01 7.50
CA ASN A 122 -24.88 -19.22 8.92
C ASN A 122 -24.12 -18.03 9.47
N LYS A 123 -24.84 -17.05 10.03
CA LYS A 123 -24.23 -15.83 10.57
C LYS A 123 -23.21 -16.18 11.67
N PRO A 124 -21.99 -15.62 11.62
CA PRO A 124 -21.02 -15.77 12.71
C PRO A 124 -21.62 -15.30 14.05
N PRO A 125 -21.70 -16.16 15.08
CA PRO A 125 -22.39 -15.84 16.33
C PRO A 125 -21.68 -14.74 17.15
N LEU A 126 -20.38 -14.54 16.90
CA LEU A 126 -19.56 -13.50 17.55
C LEU A 126 -19.37 -12.26 16.67
N GLY A 127 -20.21 -12.10 15.65
CA GLY A 127 -20.09 -11.01 14.67
C GLY A 127 -19.01 -11.26 13.61
N LEU A 128 -18.89 -10.31 12.68
CA LEU A 128 -17.98 -10.39 11.54
C LEU A 128 -16.55 -10.00 11.93
N ARG A 129 -15.61 -10.93 11.74
CA ARG A 129 -14.18 -10.70 11.91
C ARG A 129 -13.51 -10.49 10.57
N ALA A 130 -12.93 -9.31 10.38
CA ALA A 130 -12.18 -8.98 9.18
C ALA A 130 -10.71 -8.66 9.44
N MET A 131 -9.89 -8.69 8.40
CA MET A 131 -8.49 -8.26 8.46
C MET A 131 -8.19 -7.28 7.33
N ILE A 132 -7.47 -6.21 7.66
CA ILE A 132 -6.97 -5.26 6.66
C ILE A 132 -5.53 -5.62 6.30
N ILE A 133 -5.29 -5.85 5.01
CA ILE A 133 -3.99 -6.22 4.45
C ILE A 133 -3.60 -5.29 3.29
N GLY A 134 -2.34 -5.36 2.87
CA GLY A 134 -1.82 -4.60 1.72
C GLY A 134 -0.39 -4.11 1.92
N MET A 135 0.19 -3.55 0.86
CA MET A 135 1.56 -3.01 0.86
C MET A 135 1.75 -1.91 1.93
N PRO A 136 2.98 -1.61 2.39
CA PRO A 136 3.23 -0.46 3.26
C PRO A 136 2.64 0.85 2.70
N ASN A 137 2.19 1.76 3.56
CA ASN A 137 1.75 3.12 3.20
C ASN A 137 0.59 3.28 2.18
N VAL A 138 -0.12 2.20 1.84
CA VAL A 138 -1.41 2.26 1.11
C VAL A 138 -2.57 2.83 1.94
N GLY A 139 -2.35 3.23 3.20
CA GLY A 139 -3.38 3.90 4.02
C GLY A 139 -4.22 3.00 4.94
N LYS A 140 -3.77 1.76 5.22
CA LYS A 140 -4.44 0.81 6.13
C LYS A 140 -4.76 1.41 7.52
N SER A 141 -3.76 1.96 8.21
CA SER A 141 -3.96 2.52 9.56
C SER A 141 -4.82 3.79 9.54
N THR A 142 -4.79 4.58 8.46
CA THR A 142 -5.72 5.71 8.27
C THR A 142 -7.14 5.19 8.12
N LEU A 143 -7.35 4.17 7.29
CA LEU A 143 -8.65 3.54 7.08
C LEU A 143 -9.23 3.01 8.39
N VAL A 144 -8.46 2.22 9.16
CA VAL A 144 -8.86 1.69 10.48
C VAL A 144 -9.31 2.80 11.42
N ASN A 145 -8.49 3.84 11.58
CA ASN A 145 -8.80 4.94 12.49
C ASN A 145 -10.07 5.68 12.09
N THR A 146 -10.26 5.97 10.80
CA THR A 146 -11.44 6.67 10.30
C THR A 146 -12.69 5.79 10.41
N MET A 147 -12.61 4.50 10.06
CA MET A 147 -13.73 3.57 10.20
C MET A 147 -14.16 3.46 11.67
N ARG A 148 -13.21 3.33 12.60
CA ARG A 148 -13.53 3.27 14.04
C ARG A 148 -14.24 4.55 14.50
N GLN A 149 -13.77 5.72 14.07
CA GLN A 149 -14.39 6.99 14.40
C GLN A 149 -15.81 7.13 13.81
N VAL A 150 -16.05 6.58 12.62
CA VAL A 150 -17.34 6.64 11.94
C VAL A 150 -18.35 5.66 12.55
N GLY A 151 -17.93 4.42 12.79
CA GLY A 151 -18.80 3.36 13.29
C GLY A 151 -19.15 3.52 14.77
N LEU A 152 -18.19 3.82 15.63
CA LEU A 152 -18.44 4.01 17.07
C LEU A 152 -18.78 5.46 17.47
N GLY A 153 -18.42 6.45 16.64
CA GLY A 153 -18.59 7.86 16.99
C GLY A 153 -20.03 8.36 17.04
N ARG A 154 -21.01 7.53 16.62
CA ARG A 154 -22.44 7.84 16.73
C ARG A 154 -23.00 7.62 18.15
N GLU A 155 -22.38 6.74 18.92
CA GLU A 155 -22.84 6.34 20.26
C GLU A 155 -22.23 7.21 21.38
N ASN A 156 -21.12 7.89 21.12
CA ASN A 156 -20.45 8.77 22.09
C ASN A 156 -21.07 10.17 22.21
N ARG A 157 -22.32 10.37 21.76
CA ARG A 157 -22.99 11.69 21.81
C ARG A 157 -23.19 12.19 23.26
N ASP A 158 -23.30 11.27 24.22
CA ASP A 158 -23.49 11.59 25.64
C ASP A 158 -22.16 11.61 26.44
N SER A 159 -21.02 11.40 25.77
CA SER A 159 -19.71 11.42 26.43
C SER A 159 -19.06 12.80 26.38
N VAL A 160 -18.52 13.26 27.52
CA VAL A 160 -17.82 14.56 27.70
C VAL A 160 -16.66 14.75 26.69
N SER A 161 -16.16 13.67 26.08
CA SER A 161 -15.20 13.71 24.98
C SER A 161 -15.77 13.06 23.71
N THR A 162 -16.21 13.87 22.76
CA THR A 162 -16.74 13.43 21.45
C THR A 162 -15.68 12.78 20.54
N LYS A 163 -14.40 12.74 20.96
CA LYS A 163 -13.27 12.31 20.13
C LYS A 163 -12.84 10.88 20.43
N VAL A 164 -13.21 9.96 19.55
CA VAL A 164 -12.71 8.57 19.57
C VAL A 164 -11.17 8.57 19.43
N ARG A 165 -10.46 8.02 20.42
CA ARG A 165 -8.98 7.92 20.41
C ARG A 165 -8.49 7.14 19.18
N LYS A 166 -7.39 7.60 18.57
CA LYS A 166 -6.71 6.85 17.49
C LYS A 166 -6.11 5.58 18.07
N VAL A 167 -6.28 4.46 17.36
CA VAL A 167 -5.77 3.14 17.81
C VAL A 167 -4.52 2.75 17.04
N ALA A 168 -4.42 3.13 15.76
CA ALA A 168 -3.25 2.86 14.93
C ALA A 168 -2.39 4.11 14.73
N LYS A 169 -1.05 3.96 14.83
CA LYS A 169 -0.09 5.03 14.47
C LYS A 169 -0.11 5.26 12.96
N THR A 170 -0.14 6.52 12.53
CA THR A 170 -0.14 6.91 11.11
C THR A 170 1.09 7.76 10.79
N GLY A 171 1.80 7.45 9.70
CA GLY A 171 2.93 8.23 9.20
C GLY A 171 3.25 7.88 7.74
N GLY A 172 3.99 8.74 7.05
CA GLY A 172 4.32 8.57 5.62
C GLY A 172 5.53 7.67 5.33
N GLN A 173 6.30 7.29 6.35
CA GLN A 173 7.47 6.41 6.22
C GLN A 173 7.08 4.95 6.41
N PRO A 174 7.58 4.00 5.59
CA PRO A 174 7.28 2.58 5.77
C PRO A 174 7.77 2.05 7.12
N GLY A 175 7.02 1.12 7.71
CA GLY A 175 7.40 0.49 8.98
C GLY A 175 7.03 1.29 10.25
N VAL A 176 6.15 2.28 10.13
CA VAL A 176 5.54 2.99 11.29
C VAL A 176 4.68 2.06 12.13
N THR A 177 3.90 1.18 11.50
CA THR A 177 3.10 0.15 12.19
C THR A 177 3.97 -1.08 12.42
N ARG A 178 4.44 -1.28 13.66
CA ARG A 178 5.40 -2.33 14.03
C ARG A 178 4.80 -3.52 14.80
N SER A 179 3.57 -3.39 15.29
CA SER A 179 2.84 -4.44 16.01
C SER A 179 1.41 -4.56 15.49
N THR A 180 0.88 -5.78 15.49
CA THR A 180 -0.40 -6.27 14.93
C THR A 180 -1.46 -6.44 16.04
N SER A 181 -1.33 -5.75 17.17
CA SER A 181 -1.72 -6.38 18.45
C SER A 181 -3.14 -6.11 18.95
N GLU A 182 -3.99 -5.36 18.25
CA GLU A 182 -5.33 -5.07 18.77
C GLU A 182 -6.39 -5.35 17.71
N ILE A 183 -7.36 -6.19 18.09
CA ILE A 183 -8.63 -6.33 17.38
C ILE A 183 -9.43 -5.06 17.64
N ILE A 184 -9.90 -4.42 16.58
CA ILE A 184 -10.53 -3.10 16.63
C ILE A 184 -11.99 -3.27 16.27
N ARG A 185 -12.87 -3.04 17.24
CA ARG A 185 -14.32 -3.02 17.01
C ARG A 185 -14.70 -1.77 16.20
N LEU A 186 -15.48 -1.96 15.15
CA LEU A 186 -15.98 -0.91 14.27
C LEU A 186 -17.48 -0.67 14.43
N SER A 187 -18.26 -1.72 14.69
CA SER A 187 -19.71 -1.66 14.90
C SER A 187 -20.11 -2.58 16.05
N ARG A 188 -21.21 -2.26 16.75
CA ARG A 188 -21.77 -3.11 17.79
C ARG A 188 -22.95 -3.96 17.30
N ASP A 189 -23.71 -3.44 16.34
CA ASP A 189 -24.87 -4.10 15.77
C ASP A 189 -24.87 -3.96 14.23
N PRO A 190 -24.58 -5.03 13.47
CA PRO A 190 -23.96 -6.27 13.97
C PRO A 190 -22.57 -5.99 14.52
N ASP A 191 -22.05 -6.90 15.35
CA ASP A 191 -20.69 -6.77 15.86
C ASP A 191 -19.69 -6.94 14.71
N ILE A 192 -18.85 -5.93 14.47
CA ILE A 192 -17.85 -5.93 13.40
C ILE A 192 -16.50 -5.61 14.02
N MET A 193 -15.54 -6.53 13.86
CA MET A 193 -14.20 -6.40 14.40
C MET A 193 -13.14 -6.55 13.32
N VAL A 194 -12.06 -5.79 13.42
CA VAL A 194 -10.99 -5.77 12.41
C VAL A 194 -9.61 -5.88 13.02
N TYR A 195 -8.79 -6.77 12.46
CA TYR A 195 -7.36 -6.84 12.74
C TYR A 195 -6.61 -5.87 11.80
N ASP A 196 -5.89 -4.90 12.38
CA ASP A 196 -4.92 -4.08 11.64
C ASP A 196 -3.59 -4.84 11.53
N THR A 197 -3.02 -4.88 10.32
CA THR A 197 -1.73 -5.52 10.08
C THR A 197 -0.70 -4.50 9.56
N PRO A 198 0.58 -4.58 10.01
CA PRO A 198 1.68 -3.92 9.35
C PRO A 198 1.64 -4.20 7.85
N GLY A 199 2.05 -3.21 7.05
CA GLY A 199 2.22 -3.44 5.62
C GLY A 199 3.22 -4.56 5.37
N ILE A 200 2.80 -5.57 4.62
CA ILE A 200 3.68 -6.67 4.20
C ILE A 200 4.12 -6.34 2.78
N PHE A 201 5.44 -6.17 2.61
CA PHE A 201 6.05 -6.00 1.29
C PHE A 201 6.26 -7.37 0.63
N LEU A 202 6.43 -7.42 -0.70
CA LEU A 202 6.76 -8.66 -1.40
C LEU A 202 8.22 -9.10 -1.13
N PRO A 203 8.57 -10.40 -1.20
CA PRO A 203 9.95 -10.88 -1.02
C PRO A 203 10.89 -10.25 -2.04
N THR A 204 10.42 -10.22 -3.27
CA THR A 204 11.03 -9.60 -4.44
C THR A 204 9.91 -9.02 -5.31
N VAL A 205 10.18 -7.90 -5.97
CA VAL A 205 9.29 -7.31 -6.98
C VAL A 205 9.69 -7.77 -8.38
N LYS A 206 8.79 -7.58 -9.36
CA LYS A 206 8.95 -8.13 -10.72
C LYS A 206 10.03 -7.45 -11.55
N SER A 207 10.20 -6.14 -11.38
CA SER A 207 11.06 -5.33 -12.25
C SER A 207 11.51 -4.05 -11.57
N PRO A 208 12.59 -3.40 -12.07
CA PRO A 208 13.02 -2.08 -11.61
C PRO A 208 11.92 -1.01 -11.66
N GLU A 209 11.11 -1.00 -12.72
CA GLU A 209 9.98 -0.08 -12.89
C GLU A 209 8.95 -0.26 -11.78
N THR A 210 8.70 -1.51 -11.37
CA THR A 210 7.79 -1.79 -10.25
C THR A 210 8.37 -1.26 -8.94
N MET A 211 9.68 -1.38 -8.74
CA MET A 211 10.34 -0.81 -7.57
C MET A 211 10.25 0.72 -7.57
N LEU A 212 10.49 1.36 -8.72
CA LEU A 212 10.35 2.82 -8.89
C LEU A 212 8.91 3.27 -8.63
N THR A 213 7.92 2.59 -9.19
CA THR A 213 6.48 2.86 -8.95
C THR A 213 6.14 2.73 -7.46
N LEU A 214 6.64 1.69 -6.77
CA LEU A 214 6.50 1.54 -5.32
C LEU A 214 7.20 2.65 -4.54
N GLY A 215 8.33 3.16 -5.05
CA GLY A 215 9.00 4.37 -4.59
C GLY A 215 8.09 5.60 -4.69
N LEU A 216 7.45 5.83 -5.84
CA LEU A 216 6.57 6.98 -6.10
C LEU A 216 5.30 6.97 -5.24
N VAL A 217 4.78 5.80 -4.85
CA VAL A 217 3.64 5.72 -3.92
C VAL A 217 4.05 5.68 -2.44
N GLY A 218 5.36 5.60 -2.17
CA GLY A 218 5.93 5.61 -0.82
C GLY A 218 5.84 4.26 -0.10
N CYS A 219 5.73 3.14 -0.83
CA CYS A 219 5.70 1.79 -0.24
C CYS A 219 7.09 1.33 0.26
N ILE A 220 8.16 1.95 -0.22
CA ILE A 220 9.55 1.67 0.16
C ILE A 220 10.19 2.91 0.80
N HIS A 221 11.26 2.69 1.56
CA HIS A 221 11.96 3.77 2.24
C HIS A 221 12.77 4.59 1.23
N ASP A 222 12.85 5.91 1.43
CA ASP A 222 13.43 6.82 0.43
C ASP A 222 14.91 6.55 0.12
N SER A 223 15.63 5.87 1.02
CA SER A 223 17.04 5.48 0.82
C SER A 223 17.27 4.31 -0.16
N TYR A 224 16.21 3.68 -0.67
CA TYR A 224 16.35 2.48 -1.53
C TYR A 224 16.61 2.80 -3.00
N ILE A 225 16.21 3.99 -3.43
CA ILE A 225 16.31 4.42 -4.81
C ILE A 225 16.96 5.80 -4.81
N ASP A 226 17.86 6.02 -5.76
CA ASP A 226 18.40 7.34 -6.03
C ASP A 226 17.26 8.35 -6.28
N PRO A 227 17.19 9.46 -5.53
CA PRO A 227 16.13 10.45 -5.67
C PRO A 227 16.00 11.03 -7.09
N VAL A 228 17.12 11.25 -7.80
CA VAL A 228 17.14 11.83 -9.15
C VAL A 228 16.57 10.82 -10.14
N VAL A 229 16.93 9.54 -10.03
CA VAL A 229 16.33 8.47 -10.85
C VAL A 229 14.83 8.38 -10.63
N LEU A 230 14.38 8.46 -9.37
CA LEU A 230 12.96 8.42 -9.05
C LEU A 230 12.20 9.66 -9.58
N ALA A 231 12.84 10.82 -9.52
CA ALA A 231 12.32 12.08 -10.06
C ALA A 231 12.21 12.04 -11.60
N ASP A 232 13.21 11.48 -12.27
CA ASP A 232 13.20 11.29 -13.73
C ASP A 232 12.13 10.29 -14.16
N TYR A 233 11.97 9.18 -13.42
CA TYR A 233 10.93 8.21 -13.68
C TYR A 233 9.52 8.82 -13.54
N LEU A 234 9.33 9.70 -12.56
CA LEU A 234 8.09 10.47 -12.43
C LEU A 234 7.85 11.37 -13.65
N LEU A 235 8.86 12.13 -14.10
CA LEU A 235 8.75 12.95 -15.31
C LEU A 235 8.38 12.11 -16.53
N TYR A 236 9.04 10.96 -16.71
CA TYR A 236 8.74 9.99 -17.76
C TYR A 236 7.25 9.57 -17.76
N LEU A 237 6.73 9.12 -16.62
CA LEU A 237 5.35 8.65 -16.52
C LEU A 237 4.32 9.77 -16.72
N LEU A 238 4.65 11.00 -16.32
CA LEU A 238 3.80 12.16 -16.55
C LEU A 238 3.74 12.52 -18.04
N ASN A 239 4.88 12.54 -18.72
CA ASN A 239 4.93 12.80 -20.16
C ASN A 239 4.22 11.72 -20.99
N LEU A 240 4.23 10.46 -20.54
CA LEU A 240 3.46 9.38 -21.17
C LEU A 240 1.94 9.57 -21.05
N GLN A 241 1.47 10.13 -19.93
CA GLN A 241 0.06 10.44 -19.73
C GLN A 241 -0.35 11.71 -20.48
N ASP A 242 0.55 12.69 -20.57
CA ASP A 242 0.34 13.93 -21.30
C ASP A 242 1.66 14.59 -21.69
N GLY A 243 1.97 14.58 -22.99
CA GLY A 243 3.21 15.15 -23.53
C GLY A 243 3.22 16.67 -23.69
N SER A 244 2.18 17.41 -23.29
CA SER A 244 2.16 18.88 -23.45
C SER A 244 3.01 19.62 -22.42
N GLY A 245 3.43 18.93 -21.35
CA GLY A 245 4.14 19.54 -20.22
C GLY A 245 3.22 20.15 -19.16
N LYS A 246 1.89 19.99 -19.28
CA LYS A 246 0.89 20.55 -18.34
C LYS A 246 1.18 20.26 -16.86
N PHE A 247 1.80 19.13 -16.56
CA PHE A 247 2.06 18.67 -15.20
C PHE A 247 3.14 19.48 -14.48
N TYR A 248 4.00 20.18 -15.22
CA TYR A 248 5.08 21.03 -14.69
C TYR A 248 5.07 22.44 -15.31
N ALA A 249 3.94 22.85 -15.90
CA ALA A 249 3.79 24.16 -16.55
C ALA A 249 3.96 25.38 -15.62
N ASP A 250 3.88 25.20 -14.30
CA ASP A 250 4.18 26.29 -13.35
C ASP A 250 5.68 26.61 -13.30
N TYR A 251 6.52 25.65 -13.69
CA TYR A 251 7.99 25.75 -13.63
C TYR A 251 8.58 26.06 -15.01
N MET A 252 7.96 25.57 -16.09
CA MET A 252 8.50 25.64 -17.45
C MET A 252 7.42 25.96 -18.48
N SER A 253 7.78 26.70 -19.52
CA SER A 253 6.87 27.07 -20.63
C SER A 253 6.85 26.06 -21.78
N HIS A 254 7.62 24.99 -21.70
CA HIS A 254 7.72 23.95 -22.72
C HIS A 254 7.92 22.57 -22.08
N PRO A 255 7.49 21.49 -22.76
CA PRO A 255 7.74 20.14 -22.30
C PRO A 255 9.22 19.76 -22.40
N THR A 256 9.66 18.86 -21.52
CA THR A 256 11.05 18.33 -21.50
C THR A 256 11.09 16.86 -21.10
N ASN A 257 12.13 16.16 -21.58
CA ASN A 257 12.51 14.83 -21.08
C ASN A 257 13.75 14.90 -20.16
N ASP A 258 14.32 16.08 -19.96
CA ASP A 258 15.49 16.31 -19.11
C ASP A 258 15.06 16.66 -17.69
N ILE A 259 15.33 15.74 -16.76
CA ILE A 259 15.03 15.95 -15.35
C ILE A 259 15.85 17.09 -14.74
N TYR A 260 17.09 17.31 -15.19
CA TYR A 260 17.96 18.36 -14.63
C TYR A 260 17.47 19.75 -15.05
N GLU A 261 16.97 19.87 -16.27
CA GLU A 261 16.31 21.10 -16.72
C GLU A 261 15.06 21.41 -15.87
N LEU A 262 14.21 20.41 -15.63
CA LEU A 262 13.03 20.59 -14.79
C LEU A 262 13.40 20.96 -13.35
N MET A 263 14.36 20.25 -12.74
CA MET A 263 14.81 20.52 -11.38
C MET A 263 15.43 21.91 -11.24
N TYR A 264 16.22 22.36 -12.22
CA TYR A 264 16.75 23.72 -12.25
C TYR A 264 15.63 24.76 -12.22
N ASN A 265 14.60 24.60 -13.07
CA ASN A 265 13.47 25.53 -13.13
C ASN A 265 12.60 25.51 -11.86
N ILE A 266 12.43 24.33 -11.24
CA ILE A 266 11.81 24.20 -9.92
C ILE A 266 12.59 25.01 -8.88
N CYS A 267 13.92 24.86 -8.83
CA CYS A 267 14.78 25.59 -7.89
C CYS A 267 14.78 27.10 -8.16
N LYS A 268 14.76 27.50 -9.42
CA LYS A 268 14.65 28.91 -9.84
C LYS A 268 13.37 29.54 -9.32
N GLN A 269 12.21 28.91 -9.54
CA GLN A 269 10.93 29.43 -9.05
C GLN A 269 10.86 29.47 -7.53
N ARG A 270 11.51 28.51 -6.85
CA ARG A 270 11.55 28.42 -5.39
C ARG A 270 12.60 29.33 -4.73
N ASN A 271 13.39 30.07 -5.52
CA ASN A 271 14.52 30.87 -5.04
C ASN A 271 15.52 30.05 -4.21
N THR A 272 15.83 28.83 -4.64
CA THR A 272 16.78 27.92 -3.99
C THR A 272 18.04 27.65 -4.83
N LEU A 273 18.27 28.43 -5.88
CA LEU A 273 19.54 28.43 -6.60
C LEU A 273 20.62 29.12 -5.76
N LYS A 274 21.85 28.62 -5.84
CA LYS A 274 23.03 29.28 -5.29
C LYS A 274 23.45 30.46 -6.19
N PRO A 275 24.29 31.40 -5.68
CA PRO A 275 24.77 32.54 -6.47
C PRO A 275 25.52 32.15 -7.76
N ASP A 276 26.16 30.98 -7.77
CA ASP A 276 26.86 30.41 -8.92
C ASP A 276 25.93 29.71 -9.93
N GLY A 277 24.62 29.70 -9.68
CA GLY A 277 23.61 29.04 -10.51
C GLY A 277 23.41 27.55 -10.22
N SER A 278 24.20 26.94 -9.33
CA SER A 278 24.05 25.53 -8.94
C SER A 278 22.88 25.34 -7.95
N TYR A 279 22.44 24.09 -7.76
CA TYR A 279 21.39 23.74 -6.80
C TYR A 279 21.63 22.37 -6.16
N ASP A 280 20.94 22.10 -5.04
CA ASP A 280 20.92 20.77 -4.42
C ASP A 280 20.02 19.83 -5.23
N GLU A 281 20.64 18.99 -6.08
CA GLU A 281 19.94 18.04 -6.94
C GLU A 281 19.09 17.03 -6.16
N LEU A 282 19.63 16.47 -5.07
CA LEU A 282 18.92 15.48 -4.25
C LEU A 282 17.72 16.12 -3.56
N GLY A 283 17.89 17.33 -3.04
CA GLY A 283 16.82 18.13 -2.46
C GLY A 283 15.73 18.48 -3.48
N ALA A 284 16.11 18.90 -4.69
CA ALA A 284 15.19 19.23 -5.78
C ALA A 284 14.40 18.01 -6.25
N ALA A 285 15.07 16.88 -6.48
CA ALA A 285 14.46 15.62 -6.85
C ALA A 285 13.47 15.12 -5.79
N THR A 286 13.89 15.15 -4.52
CA THR A 286 13.03 14.78 -3.39
C THR A 286 11.82 15.71 -3.28
N HIS A 287 12.01 17.01 -3.49
CA HIS A 287 10.92 17.97 -3.49
C HIS A 287 9.90 17.67 -4.60
N TRP A 288 10.37 17.49 -5.83
CA TRP A 288 9.55 17.15 -6.99
C TRP A 288 8.72 15.90 -6.72
N VAL A 289 9.36 14.79 -6.33
CA VAL A 289 8.65 13.53 -6.03
C VAL A 289 7.66 13.70 -4.88
N ASN A 290 7.99 14.50 -3.86
CA ASN A 290 7.12 14.71 -2.71
C ASN A 290 5.82 15.47 -3.03
N LEU A 291 5.83 16.38 -4.00
CA LEU A 291 4.61 17.06 -4.47
C LEU A 291 3.56 16.03 -4.93
N TRP A 292 4.01 15.03 -5.69
CA TRP A 292 3.19 13.95 -6.25
C TRP A 292 2.88 12.83 -5.25
N LYS A 293 3.84 12.47 -4.39
CA LYS A 293 3.64 11.51 -3.28
C LYS A 293 2.53 11.99 -2.34
N GLN A 294 2.56 13.27 -1.95
CA GLN A 294 1.64 13.83 -0.96
C GLN A 294 0.32 14.29 -1.57
N GLY A 295 0.34 14.78 -2.81
CA GLY A 295 -0.89 15.13 -3.54
C GLY A 295 -1.73 16.21 -2.86
N LYS A 296 -1.09 17.21 -2.24
CA LYS A 296 -1.77 18.23 -1.41
C LYS A 296 -2.83 19.05 -2.17
N THR A 297 -2.70 19.17 -3.49
CA THR A 297 -3.64 19.89 -4.35
C THR A 297 -4.16 18.95 -5.44
N LYS A 298 -5.34 19.28 -6.00
CA LYS A 298 -5.96 18.51 -7.09
C LYS A 298 -5.11 18.45 -8.37
N LYS A 299 -4.08 19.30 -8.48
CA LYS A 299 -3.13 19.32 -9.60
C LYS A 299 -2.27 18.06 -9.66
N TYR A 300 -1.89 17.52 -8.50
CA TYR A 300 -0.96 16.38 -8.40
C TYR A 300 -1.72 15.06 -8.40
N ARG A 301 -2.44 14.79 -9.49
CA ARG A 301 -3.18 13.55 -9.72
C ARG A 301 -2.65 12.86 -10.96
N ALA A 302 -2.22 11.61 -10.82
CA ALA A 302 -1.66 10.82 -11.92
C ALA A 302 -1.73 9.32 -11.61
N LEU A 303 -1.48 8.52 -12.64
CA LEU A 303 -1.12 7.11 -12.52
C LEU A 303 0.41 6.96 -12.52
N PHE A 304 0.89 5.94 -11.82
CA PHE A 304 2.31 5.59 -11.73
C PHE A 304 2.61 4.14 -12.17
N ASP A 305 1.58 3.36 -12.53
CA ASP A 305 1.77 2.06 -13.17
C ASP A 305 1.83 2.23 -14.68
N LEU A 306 2.94 1.85 -15.30
CA LEU A 306 3.15 1.93 -16.75
C LEU A 306 2.06 1.18 -17.53
N GLU A 307 1.76 -0.04 -17.10
CA GLU A 307 0.71 -0.90 -17.67
C GLU A 307 -0.69 -0.26 -17.59
N ALA A 308 -0.98 0.42 -16.46
CA ALA A 308 -2.26 1.11 -16.29
C ALA A 308 -2.36 2.37 -17.16
N ILE A 309 -1.23 3.08 -17.37
CA ILE A 309 -1.14 4.27 -18.22
C ILE A 309 -1.36 3.91 -19.68
N ARG A 310 -0.77 2.80 -20.16
CA ARG A 310 -0.88 2.38 -21.55
C ARG A 310 -2.26 1.82 -21.90
N GLU A 311 -3.06 1.42 -20.91
CA GLU A 311 -4.34 0.71 -21.10
C GLU A 311 -4.22 -0.60 -21.93
N GLU A 312 -3.00 -1.03 -22.23
CA GLU A 312 -2.65 -2.18 -23.07
C GLU A 312 -2.35 -3.39 -22.18
N VAL A 313 -3.36 -4.09 -21.63
CA VAL A 313 -3.01 -5.24 -20.80
C VAL A 313 -4.03 -6.36 -20.67
N ASN A 314 -3.52 -7.58 -20.87
CA ASN A 314 -4.05 -8.80 -20.29
C ASN A 314 -3.62 -8.92 -18.82
N ILE A 315 -4.31 -8.22 -17.91
CA ILE A 315 -3.98 -8.22 -16.46
C ILE A 315 -3.97 -9.62 -15.86
N ARG A 316 -4.80 -10.53 -16.38
CA ARG A 316 -4.83 -11.91 -15.91
C ARG A 316 -3.47 -12.57 -16.07
N GLU A 317 -2.81 -12.34 -17.20
CA GLU A 317 -1.47 -12.85 -17.48
C GLU A 317 -0.43 -12.27 -16.54
N ILE A 318 -0.44 -10.94 -16.33
CA ILE A 318 0.47 -10.27 -15.38
C ILE A 318 0.30 -10.81 -13.96
N LEU A 319 -0.94 -10.96 -13.49
CA LEU A 319 -1.18 -11.45 -12.13
C LEU A 319 -0.80 -12.93 -11.99
N ASN A 320 -1.00 -13.73 -13.03
CA ASN A 320 -0.62 -15.15 -13.03
C ASN A 320 0.90 -15.33 -13.05
N SER A 321 1.62 -14.55 -13.87
CA SER A 321 3.09 -14.57 -13.88
C SER A 321 3.66 -14.12 -12.54
N GLU A 322 3.08 -13.09 -11.92
CA GLU A 322 3.48 -12.65 -10.58
C GLU A 322 3.22 -13.70 -9.50
N ARG A 323 2.09 -14.40 -9.55
CA ARG A 323 1.81 -15.52 -8.65
C ARG A 323 2.83 -16.65 -8.81
N ALA A 324 3.16 -17.02 -10.04
CA ALA A 324 4.17 -18.05 -10.31
C ALA A 324 5.54 -17.63 -9.77
N ARG A 325 5.97 -16.40 -10.06
CA ARG A 325 7.24 -15.83 -9.60
C ARG A 325 7.34 -15.80 -8.07
N VAL A 326 6.31 -15.32 -7.38
CA VAL A 326 6.29 -15.27 -5.91
C VAL A 326 6.21 -16.68 -5.30
N GLY A 327 5.54 -17.63 -5.96
CA GLY A 327 5.53 -19.04 -5.56
C GLY A 327 6.94 -19.64 -5.47
N LEU A 328 7.83 -19.30 -6.40
CA LEU A 328 9.23 -19.75 -6.41
C LEU A 328 10.06 -19.22 -5.22
N SER A 329 9.61 -18.16 -4.55
CA SER A 329 10.32 -17.62 -3.37
C SER A 329 10.27 -18.54 -2.15
N LYS A 330 9.36 -19.53 -2.14
CA LYS A 330 9.13 -20.49 -1.04
C LYS A 330 8.86 -19.85 0.33
N VAL A 331 8.50 -18.56 0.35
CA VAL A 331 8.21 -17.84 1.59
C VAL A 331 7.00 -18.45 2.31
N HIS A 332 6.04 -18.98 1.56
CA HIS A 332 4.90 -19.72 2.13
C HIS A 332 5.30 -21.06 2.73
N GLU A 333 6.21 -21.82 2.10
CA GLU A 333 6.69 -23.11 2.63
C GLU A 333 7.35 -22.91 4.00
N ARG A 334 8.21 -21.89 4.13
CA ARG A 334 8.82 -21.53 5.42
C ARG A 334 7.83 -21.12 6.50
N ILE A 335 6.61 -20.72 6.11
CA ILE A 335 5.53 -20.46 7.05
C ILE A 335 4.89 -21.79 7.41
N VAL A 336 4.44 -22.60 6.46
CA VAL A 336 3.82 -23.91 6.72
C VAL A 336 4.74 -24.84 7.53
N ASP A 337 6.04 -24.89 7.21
CA ASP A 337 7.04 -25.67 7.96
C ASP A 337 7.19 -25.23 9.42
N SER A 338 6.86 -23.97 9.74
CA SER A 338 6.82 -23.48 11.12
C SER A 338 5.50 -23.74 11.84
N PHE A 339 4.49 -24.25 11.14
CA PHE A 339 3.13 -24.45 11.62
C PHE A 339 2.72 -25.92 11.71
N GLY A 340 3.42 -26.84 11.02
CA GLY A 340 2.94 -28.20 10.81
C GLY A 340 1.73 -28.20 9.86
N ASP A 341 1.49 -29.30 9.16
CA ASP A 341 0.44 -29.40 8.14
C ASP A 341 -1.00 -29.26 8.73
N ASP A 342 -1.13 -29.38 10.05
CA ASP A 342 -2.37 -29.27 10.82
C ASP A 342 -2.52 -27.93 11.58
N GLY A 343 -1.56 -27.01 11.43
CA GLY A 343 -1.56 -25.73 12.16
C GLY A 343 -1.21 -25.86 13.65
N SER A 344 -0.77 -27.04 14.10
CA SER A 344 -0.32 -27.30 15.46
C SER A 344 1.11 -27.84 15.50
N SER A 345 2.12 -27.02 15.20
CA SER A 345 3.50 -27.40 15.52
C SER A 345 4.11 -26.59 16.65
N THR A 346 4.30 -27.24 17.79
CA THR A 346 5.38 -26.98 18.73
C THR A 346 6.69 -27.45 18.09
N THR A 347 7.46 -26.56 17.46
CA THR A 347 8.80 -26.94 16.96
C THR A 347 9.75 -27.21 18.13
N THR A 348 10.04 -28.49 18.40
CA THR A 348 11.04 -28.98 19.37
C THR A 348 12.49 -28.75 18.95
N HIS A 349 12.75 -28.28 17.72
CA HIS A 349 14.11 -28.08 17.19
C HIS A 349 14.38 -26.67 16.64
N ARG A 350 14.03 -25.62 17.40
CA ARG A 350 14.57 -24.27 17.11
C ARG A 350 15.88 -24.08 17.89
N LYS A 351 17.03 -23.96 17.20
CA LYS A 351 18.26 -23.41 17.80
C LYS A 351 17.96 -21.98 18.27
N ARG A 352 17.68 -21.83 19.58
CA ARG A 352 17.32 -20.56 20.21
C ARG A 352 18.42 -19.53 20.01
N SER A 353 18.07 -18.34 19.52
CA SER A 353 19.04 -17.25 19.38
C SER A 353 19.36 -16.63 20.74
N ALA A 354 20.50 -15.93 20.84
CA ALA A 354 20.87 -15.20 22.06
C ALA A 354 19.79 -14.18 22.49
N LYS A 355 19.11 -13.55 21.52
CA LYS A 355 18.00 -12.61 21.77
C LYS A 355 16.77 -13.28 22.37
N ASP A 356 16.48 -14.53 22.01
CA ASP A 356 15.34 -15.26 22.57
C ASP A 356 15.60 -15.61 24.05
N ARG A 357 16.86 -15.93 24.39
CA ARG A 357 17.28 -16.19 25.79
C ARG A 357 17.24 -14.92 26.64
N GLU A 358 17.62 -13.79 26.07
CA GLU A 358 17.61 -12.49 26.74
C GLU A 358 16.17 -12.01 27.03
N ALA A 359 15.24 -12.24 26.08
CA ALA A 359 13.82 -11.96 26.28
C ALA A 359 13.19 -12.83 27.37
N ASP A 360 13.53 -14.12 27.43
CA ASP A 360 13.06 -15.04 28.48
C ASP A 360 13.62 -14.67 29.86
N MET A 361 14.90 -14.27 29.97
CA MET A 361 15.47 -13.78 31.22
C MET A 361 14.77 -12.50 31.70
N ARG A 362 14.49 -11.56 30.78
CA ARG A 362 13.71 -10.37 31.11
C ARG A 362 12.32 -10.70 31.63
N ASN A 363 11.64 -11.66 31.00
CA ASN A 363 10.29 -12.06 31.42
C ASN A 363 10.27 -12.91 32.70
N ARG A 364 11.35 -13.62 33.05
CA ARG A 364 11.49 -14.32 34.34
C ARG A 364 11.69 -13.36 35.51
N LEU A 365 12.38 -12.25 35.31
CA LEU A 365 12.58 -11.21 36.32
C LEU A 365 11.31 -10.42 36.68
N PHE A 366 10.22 -10.56 35.90
CA PHE A 366 8.91 -9.96 36.21
C PHE A 366 7.93 -10.96 36.85
N LYS A 367 8.36 -12.20 37.12
CA LYS A 367 7.54 -13.26 37.74
C LYS A 367 8.09 -13.76 39.09
N LEU A 368 9.09 -13.07 39.63
CA LEU A 368 9.46 -13.06 41.05
C LEU A 368 9.23 -11.65 41.56
#